data_AF-A0A419A8J1-F1
#
_entry.id   AF-A0A419A8J1-F1
#
_cell.length_a   1.000
_cell.length_b   1.000
_cell.length_c   1.000
_cell.angle_alpha   90.00
_cell.angle_beta   90.00
_cell.angle_gamma   90.00
#
_symmetry.space_group_name_H-M   'P 1'
#
loop_
_entity.id
_entity.type
_entity.pdbx_description
1 polymer ?
#
loop_
_entity_poly.entity_id
_entity_poly.type
_entity_poly.pdbx_seq_one_letter_code
_entity_poly.pdbx_strand_id
1 'polypeptide(L)'
;MRNLSIGATTSLTAIYRTFLEDGPRRGDTVIWEYALNEVNHIKGGYEIDHVLKSVEHLLRICRRDGIRFAPALFTPLREEAAEERSRYYRKLMDLFEHYGIAYFDVSPAFRSLKGLQRLPDDHFADEQHYAKLPDLMQFIAEGAADLASRATVPDQAAPIYTGQSEVSLLSPAKTDIYENSVMRVPVARVPLRLEAASPGRLLAIMALCRPDEECGLRARISLDGRERRGFRFSATSHPSFPKPILKAVSLERATGAAWPVEPGESIIVAPAKMGGRFFNEYLTLKMLSNPVKQPKAGVCGFLIEEPLERHGAH
;
A
#
# COMPACT_ATOMS: atom_id res chain seq x y z
N MET A 1 -4.01 -20.95 -5.82
CA MET A 1 -3.19 -19.72 -5.71
C MET A 1 -3.86 -18.62 -6.52
N ARG A 2 -4.03 -17.41 -5.96
CA ARG A 2 -4.58 -16.25 -6.68
C ARG A 2 -3.57 -15.12 -6.63
N ASN A 3 -3.30 -14.50 -7.77
CA ASN A 3 -2.42 -13.33 -7.82
C ASN A 3 -3.21 -12.07 -7.45
N LEU A 4 -2.75 -11.35 -6.43
CA LEU A 4 -3.29 -10.06 -5.99
C LEU A 4 -2.34 -8.88 -6.20
N SER A 5 -1.15 -9.16 -6.72
CA SER A 5 -0.12 -8.17 -6.99
C SER A 5 -0.55 -7.26 -8.14
N ILE A 6 -0.44 -5.96 -7.91
CA ILE A 6 -0.70 -4.90 -8.88
C ILE A 6 0.58 -4.08 -8.96
N GLY A 7 0.91 -3.57 -10.15
CA GLY A 7 2.10 -2.74 -10.33
C GLY A 7 2.02 -1.42 -9.54
N ALA A 8 3.18 -0.94 -9.08
CA ALA A 8 3.34 0.37 -8.43
C ALA A 8 2.50 0.58 -7.15
N THR A 9 2.33 -0.45 -6.32
CA THR A 9 1.55 -0.39 -5.07
C THR A 9 2.42 -0.47 -3.83
N THR A 10 1.86 -0.01 -2.69
CA THR A 10 2.46 -0.11 -1.36
C THR A 10 1.67 -1.07 -0.47
N SER A 11 2.17 -1.31 0.73
CA SER A 11 1.45 -2.03 1.79
C SER A 11 0.07 -1.46 2.13
N LEU A 12 -0.19 -0.16 1.88
CA LEU A 12 -1.55 0.40 1.99
C LEU A 12 -2.52 -0.22 0.97
N THR A 13 -2.06 -0.49 -0.24
CA THR A 13 -2.89 -1.20 -1.22
C THR A 13 -3.13 -2.64 -0.80
N ALA A 14 -2.14 -3.32 -0.21
CA ALA A 14 -2.30 -4.67 0.33
C ALA A 14 -3.35 -4.72 1.46
N ILE A 15 -3.32 -3.75 2.37
CA ILE A 15 -4.35 -3.56 3.40
C ILE A 15 -5.73 -3.42 2.76
N TYR A 16 -5.88 -2.50 1.80
CA TYR A 16 -7.16 -2.30 1.11
C TYR A 16 -7.68 -3.59 0.45
N ARG A 17 -6.81 -4.32 -0.26
CA ARG A 17 -7.17 -5.58 -0.92
C ARG A 17 -7.59 -6.67 0.07
N THR A 18 -7.08 -6.61 1.31
CA THR A 18 -7.47 -7.53 2.39
C THR A 18 -8.94 -7.35 2.79
N PHE A 19 -9.43 -6.11 2.79
CA PHE A 19 -10.81 -5.80 3.16
C PHE A 19 -11.86 -6.09 2.08
N LEU A 20 -11.45 -6.40 0.85
CA LEU A 20 -12.41 -6.65 -0.22
C LEU A 20 -13.09 -8.01 -0.09
N GLU A 21 -14.25 -8.15 -0.76
CA GLU A 21 -15.03 -9.38 -0.82
C GLU A 21 -14.22 -10.57 -1.35
N ASP A 22 -13.31 -10.30 -2.28
CA ASP A 22 -12.41 -11.33 -2.80
C ASP A 22 -11.16 -11.49 -1.92
N GLY A 23 -10.84 -10.59 -0.98
CA GLY A 23 -9.62 -10.62 -0.17
C GLY A 23 -9.36 -11.93 0.59
N PRO A 24 -8.13 -12.14 1.11
CA PRO A 24 -7.80 -13.29 1.94
C PRO A 24 -8.76 -13.47 3.13
N ARG A 25 -8.91 -14.72 3.54
CA ARG A 25 -9.79 -15.17 4.62
C ARG A 25 -9.01 -16.00 5.63
N ARG A 26 -9.64 -16.26 6.77
CA ARG A 26 -9.08 -17.12 7.82
C ARG A 26 -8.57 -18.44 7.24
N GLY A 27 -7.34 -18.79 7.54
CA GLY A 27 -6.67 -20.00 7.03
C GLY A 27 -5.94 -19.82 5.70
N ASP A 28 -6.20 -18.75 4.95
CA ASP A 28 -5.41 -18.43 3.76
C ASP A 28 -3.98 -18.03 4.14
N THR A 29 -3.07 -18.15 3.17
CA THR A 29 -1.71 -17.61 3.26
C THR A 29 -1.58 -16.43 2.30
N VAL A 30 -1.19 -15.27 2.81
CA VAL A 30 -0.79 -14.12 2.02
C VAL A 30 0.71 -14.17 1.80
N ILE A 31 1.12 -14.38 0.55
CA ILE A 31 2.50 -14.14 0.14
C ILE A 31 2.63 -12.64 -0.12
N TRP A 32 3.37 -11.96 0.75
CA TRP A 32 3.62 -10.53 0.63
C TRP A 32 4.98 -10.33 -0.03
N GLU A 33 4.95 -9.98 -1.31
CA GLU A 33 6.13 -9.79 -2.15
C GLU A 33 6.50 -8.30 -2.19
N TYR A 34 7.07 -7.75 -1.11
CA TYR A 34 7.33 -6.31 -1.09
C TYR A 34 8.56 -5.91 -0.28
N ALA A 35 9.17 -4.85 -0.82
CA ALA A 35 10.23 -4.00 -0.30
C ALA A 35 10.61 -3.01 -1.42
N LEU A 36 10.37 -3.39 -2.68
CA LEU A 36 10.71 -2.60 -3.86
C LEU A 36 10.01 -1.23 -3.91
N ASN A 37 8.67 -1.22 -3.89
CA ASN A 37 7.93 0.03 -4.00
C ASN A 37 8.11 0.86 -2.73
N GLU A 38 8.12 0.25 -1.55
CA GLU A 38 8.43 0.89 -0.28
C GLU A 38 9.79 1.62 -0.33
N VAL A 39 10.85 0.98 -0.83
CA VAL A 39 12.17 1.61 -1.03
C VAL A 39 12.08 2.78 -2.00
N ASN A 40 11.32 2.67 -3.08
CA ASN A 40 11.10 3.78 -4.01
C ASN A 40 10.37 4.95 -3.34
N HIS A 41 9.39 4.68 -2.48
CA HIS A 41 8.68 5.70 -1.70
C HIS A 41 9.61 6.34 -0.65
N ILE A 42 10.48 5.57 0.01
CA ILE A 42 11.47 6.09 0.97
C ILE A 42 12.49 6.99 0.27
N LYS A 43 12.96 6.62 -0.93
CA LYS A 43 13.78 7.50 -1.78
C LYS A 43 13.01 8.76 -2.20
N GLY A 44 11.70 8.63 -2.39
CA GLY A 44 10.74 9.72 -2.46
C GLY A 44 10.46 10.36 -1.08
N GLY A 45 11.40 10.36 -0.15
CA GLY A 45 11.29 11.02 1.16
C GLY A 45 10.16 10.53 2.07
N TYR A 46 9.61 9.32 1.88
CA TYR A 46 8.79 8.71 2.93
C TYR A 46 9.69 8.40 4.13
N GLU A 47 9.20 8.73 5.33
CA GLU A 47 9.82 8.28 6.55
C GLU A 47 9.68 6.76 6.68
N ILE A 48 10.78 6.09 7.02
CA ILE A 48 10.85 4.63 7.15
C ILE A 48 9.77 4.12 8.11
N ASP A 49 9.61 4.79 9.25
CA ASP A 49 8.66 4.35 10.28
C ASP A 49 7.20 4.47 9.81
N HIS A 50 6.88 5.43 8.92
CA HIS A 50 5.54 5.53 8.32
C HIS A 50 5.26 4.39 7.33
N VAL A 51 6.27 3.95 6.59
CA VAL A 51 6.15 2.80 5.71
C VAL A 51 5.95 1.53 6.54
N LEU A 52 6.78 1.33 7.56
CA LEU A 52 6.69 0.17 8.45
C LEU A 52 5.40 0.14 9.27
N LYS A 53 4.83 1.30 9.61
CA LYS A 53 3.49 1.39 10.19
C LYS A 53 2.43 0.70 9.32
N SER A 54 2.53 0.82 7.99
CA SER A 54 1.60 0.16 7.07
C SER A 54 1.83 -1.36 7.02
N VAL A 55 3.09 -1.81 7.09
CA VAL A 55 3.41 -3.24 7.18
C VAL A 55 2.90 -3.83 8.49
N GLU A 56 3.10 -3.14 9.61
CA GLU A 56 2.62 -3.59 10.91
C GLU A 56 1.09 -3.65 10.98
N HIS A 57 0.38 -2.68 10.39
CA HIS A 57 -1.07 -2.76 10.26
C HIS A 57 -1.51 -3.99 9.47
N LEU A 58 -0.83 -4.34 8.38
CA LEU A 58 -1.12 -5.55 7.61
C LEU A 58 -0.89 -6.83 8.43
N LEU A 59 0.21 -6.91 9.19
CA LEU A 59 0.49 -8.04 10.09
C LEU A 59 -0.61 -8.17 11.15
N ARG A 60 -1.04 -7.06 11.75
CA ARG A 60 -2.10 -7.04 12.77
C ARG A 60 -3.46 -7.45 12.19
N ILE A 61 -3.78 -7.03 10.97
CA ILE A 61 -4.98 -7.49 10.24
C ILE A 61 -4.91 -8.99 10.01
N CYS A 62 -3.76 -9.50 9.54
CA CYS A 62 -3.58 -10.93 9.32
C CYS A 62 -3.75 -11.73 10.62
N ARG A 63 -3.20 -11.24 11.74
CA ARG A 63 -3.42 -11.85 13.06
C ARG A 63 -4.90 -11.88 13.43
N ARG A 64 -5.57 -10.74 13.41
CA ARG A 64 -6.99 -10.59 13.76
C ARG A 64 -7.86 -11.57 12.96
N ASP A 65 -7.60 -11.66 11.67
CA ASP A 65 -8.43 -12.42 10.74
C ASP A 65 -7.97 -13.89 10.59
N GLY A 66 -6.91 -14.30 11.30
CA GLY A 66 -6.34 -15.65 11.26
C GLY A 66 -5.77 -16.03 9.90
N ILE A 67 -5.16 -15.06 9.22
CA ILE A 67 -4.48 -15.19 7.93
C ILE A 67 -3.00 -15.45 8.20
N ARG A 68 -2.42 -16.45 7.51
CA ARG A 68 -0.99 -16.73 7.56
C ARG A 68 -0.23 -15.74 6.69
N PHE A 69 0.93 -15.29 7.14
CA PHE A 69 1.72 -14.27 6.45
C PHE A 69 3.08 -14.82 6.02
N ALA A 70 3.42 -14.67 4.73
CA ALA A 70 4.61 -15.20 4.11
C ALA A 70 5.35 -14.09 3.33
N PRO A 71 6.22 -13.30 4.00
CA PRO A 71 6.97 -12.24 3.36
C PRO A 71 8.12 -12.77 2.49
N ALA A 72 8.04 -12.50 1.19
CA ALA A 72 9.09 -12.75 0.21
C ALA A 72 9.77 -11.41 -0.16
N LEU A 73 11.04 -11.26 0.21
CA LEU A 73 11.80 -10.04 0.04
C LEU A 73 12.63 -10.09 -1.24
N PHE A 74 12.30 -9.20 -2.17
CA PHE A 74 12.98 -9.06 -3.46
C PHE A 74 13.88 -7.82 -3.41
N THR A 75 15.19 -8.07 -3.43
CA THR A 75 16.22 -7.04 -3.27
C THR A 75 16.51 -6.41 -4.64
N PRO A 76 16.26 -5.11 -4.86
CA PRO A 76 16.57 -4.46 -6.13
C PRO A 76 18.08 -4.32 -6.34
N LEU A 77 18.51 -4.15 -7.60
CA LEU A 77 19.93 -4.04 -7.98
C LEU A 77 20.69 -3.01 -7.14
N ARG A 78 20.08 -1.85 -6.88
CA ARG A 78 20.71 -0.79 -6.07
C ARG A 78 20.94 -1.19 -4.61
N GLU A 79 20.03 -1.98 -4.04
CA GLU A 79 20.20 -2.48 -2.67
C GLU A 79 21.23 -3.63 -2.65
N GLU A 80 21.23 -4.48 -3.68
CA GLU A 80 22.27 -5.50 -3.89
C GLU A 80 23.67 -4.87 -4.05
N ALA A 81 23.73 -3.67 -4.64
CA ALA A 81 24.95 -2.91 -4.85
C ALA A 81 25.47 -2.16 -3.64
N ALA A 82 24.65 -1.99 -2.60
CA ALA A 82 25.05 -1.26 -1.42
C ALA A 82 26.05 -2.08 -0.58
N GLU A 83 27.06 -1.41 -0.03
CA GLU A 83 28.02 -2.03 0.90
C GLU A 83 27.29 -2.54 2.16
N GLU A 84 26.33 -1.77 2.64
CA GLU A 84 25.49 -2.10 3.77
C GLU A 84 24.02 -2.11 3.39
N ARG A 85 23.30 -3.03 4.00
CA ARG A 85 21.85 -3.08 3.87
C ARG A 85 21.20 -1.86 4.50
N SER A 86 20.27 -1.26 3.75
CA SER A 86 19.59 -0.05 4.16
C SER A 86 18.83 -0.24 5.48
N ARG A 87 18.70 0.86 6.22
CA ARG A 87 18.01 0.90 7.51
C ARG A 87 16.56 0.38 7.42
N TYR A 88 15.92 0.55 6.27
CA TYR A 88 14.57 0.06 6.02
C TYR A 88 14.50 -1.47 6.13
N TYR A 89 15.34 -2.20 5.40
CA TYR A 89 15.32 -3.66 5.42
C TYR A 89 15.67 -4.23 6.79
N ARG A 90 16.64 -3.61 7.51
CA ARG A 90 16.95 -4.02 8.88
C ARG A 90 15.73 -3.93 9.79
N LYS A 91 15.10 -2.76 9.85
CA LYS A 91 13.87 -2.57 10.64
C LYS A 91 12.70 -3.44 10.17
N LEU A 92 12.61 -3.77 8.88
CA LEU A 92 11.60 -4.66 8.34
C LEU A 92 11.81 -6.11 8.83
N MET A 93 13.05 -6.60 8.83
CA MET A 93 13.39 -7.92 9.38
C MET A 93 13.16 -7.96 10.90
N ASP A 94 13.59 -6.93 11.63
CA ASP A 94 13.32 -6.78 13.08
C ASP A 94 11.81 -6.83 13.36
N LEU A 95 10.99 -6.18 12.51
CA LEU A 95 9.53 -6.21 12.61
C LEU A 95 8.98 -7.62 12.39
N PHE A 96 9.47 -8.37 11.40
CA PHE A 96 9.01 -9.75 11.20
C PHE A 96 9.41 -10.67 12.35
N GLU A 97 10.64 -10.56 12.85
CA GLU A 97 11.10 -11.31 14.02
C GLU A 97 10.24 -11.02 15.25
N HIS A 98 9.92 -9.75 15.50
CA HIS A 98 9.05 -9.31 16.60
C HIS A 98 7.64 -9.93 16.55
N TYR A 99 7.13 -10.21 15.35
CA TYR A 99 5.82 -10.86 15.15
C TYR A 99 5.93 -12.37 14.89
N GLY A 100 7.09 -12.99 15.11
CA GLY A 100 7.28 -14.43 14.92
C GLY A 100 7.12 -14.91 13.47
N ILE A 101 7.36 -14.01 12.50
CA ILE A 101 7.19 -14.29 11.08
C ILE A 101 8.52 -14.64 10.43
N ALA A 102 8.61 -15.86 9.89
CA ALA A 102 9.69 -16.24 9.00
C ALA A 102 9.56 -15.50 7.66
N TYR A 103 10.69 -15.11 7.07
CA TYR A 103 10.74 -14.47 5.76
C TYR A 103 11.67 -15.22 4.81
N PHE A 104 11.44 -15.05 3.50
CA PHE A 104 12.32 -15.55 2.45
C PHE A 104 12.96 -14.36 1.75
N ASP A 105 14.27 -14.21 1.89
CA ASP A 105 15.01 -13.16 1.22
C ASP A 105 15.83 -13.72 0.05
N VAL A 106 15.40 -13.37 -1.16
CA VAL A 106 15.87 -14.01 -2.39
C VAL A 106 17.36 -13.81 -2.60
N SER A 107 17.86 -12.58 -2.42
CA SER A 107 19.26 -12.26 -2.69
C SER A 107 20.23 -13.08 -1.81
N PRO A 108 20.22 -12.96 -0.48
CA PRO A 108 21.16 -13.69 0.36
C PRO A 108 20.97 -15.20 0.24
N ALA A 109 19.74 -15.69 0.08
CA ALA A 109 19.49 -17.12 -0.07
C ALA A 109 20.07 -17.67 -1.38
N PHE A 110 19.87 -16.99 -2.51
CA PHE A 110 20.42 -17.42 -3.80
C PHE A 110 21.94 -17.31 -3.83
N ARG A 111 22.49 -16.22 -3.26
CA ARG A 111 23.94 -16.05 -3.11
C ARG A 111 24.58 -17.19 -2.33
N SER A 112 23.98 -17.56 -1.20
CA SER A 112 24.43 -18.69 -0.39
C SER A 112 24.39 -20.00 -1.19
N LEU A 113 23.30 -20.27 -1.90
CA LEU A 113 23.15 -21.47 -2.74
C LEU A 113 24.22 -21.56 -3.84
N LYS A 114 24.55 -20.44 -4.47
CA LYS A 114 25.49 -20.38 -5.60
C LYS A 114 26.94 -20.10 -5.19
N GLY A 115 27.22 -19.91 -3.90
CA GLY A 115 28.56 -19.54 -3.41
C GLY A 115 29.01 -18.15 -3.88
N LEU A 116 28.07 -17.22 -4.09
CA LEU A 116 28.34 -15.88 -4.58
C LEU A 116 28.47 -14.89 -3.41
N GLN A 117 29.40 -13.94 -3.51
CA GLN A 117 29.44 -12.80 -2.59
C GLN A 117 28.31 -11.79 -2.89
N ARG A 118 27.98 -11.65 -4.18
CA ARG A 118 26.98 -10.71 -4.70
C ARG A 118 26.30 -11.31 -5.93
N LEU A 119 25.03 -10.98 -6.16
CA LEU A 119 24.37 -11.27 -7.44
C LEU A 119 24.98 -10.39 -8.54
N PRO A 120 25.40 -10.97 -9.68
CA PRO A 120 25.85 -10.19 -10.83
C PRO A 120 24.73 -9.33 -11.41
N ASP A 121 25.08 -8.23 -12.07
CA ASP A 121 24.12 -7.27 -12.61
C ASP A 121 23.17 -7.90 -13.66
N ASP A 122 23.60 -8.95 -14.37
CA ASP A 122 22.79 -9.69 -15.35
C ASP A 122 21.65 -10.52 -14.73
N HIS A 123 21.63 -10.66 -13.40
CA HIS A 123 20.50 -11.22 -12.65
C HIS A 123 19.36 -10.21 -12.47
N PHE A 124 19.51 -9.00 -13.01
CA PHE A 124 18.53 -7.93 -12.96
C PHE A 124 18.16 -7.47 -14.38
N ALA A 125 16.86 -7.33 -14.64
CA ALA A 125 16.37 -6.80 -15.91
C ALA A 125 16.49 -5.27 -15.98
N ASP A 126 16.37 -4.62 -14.82
CA ASP A 126 16.57 -3.19 -14.62
C ASP A 126 16.96 -2.93 -13.14
N GLU A 127 16.99 -1.67 -12.72
CA GLU A 127 17.37 -1.32 -11.34
C GLU A 127 16.44 -1.87 -10.25
N GLN A 128 15.27 -2.38 -10.63
CA GLN A 128 14.17 -2.75 -9.74
C GLN A 128 13.79 -4.24 -9.83
N HIS A 129 13.92 -4.85 -11.00
CA HIS A 129 13.39 -6.19 -11.26
C HIS A 129 14.50 -7.21 -11.51
N TYR A 130 14.33 -8.43 -10.96
CA TYR A 130 15.15 -9.56 -11.34
C TYR A 130 14.97 -9.93 -12.82
N ALA A 131 16.05 -10.37 -13.46
CA ALA A 131 16.02 -10.97 -14.77
C ALA A 131 15.27 -12.30 -14.73
N LYS A 132 14.55 -12.64 -15.81
CA LYS A 132 13.77 -13.89 -15.91
C LYS A 132 14.65 -15.09 -16.28
N LEU A 133 15.75 -15.26 -15.55
CA LEU A 133 16.66 -16.40 -15.70
C LEU A 133 15.97 -17.67 -15.18
N PRO A 134 15.95 -18.78 -15.93
CA PRO A 134 15.21 -19.98 -15.54
C PRO A 134 15.55 -20.50 -14.13
N ASP A 135 16.84 -20.51 -13.77
CA ASP A 135 17.30 -21.02 -12.47
C ASP A 135 16.94 -20.09 -11.31
N LEU A 136 17.07 -18.77 -11.49
CA LEU A 136 16.63 -17.79 -10.50
C LEU A 136 15.10 -17.82 -10.31
N MET A 137 14.33 -17.91 -11.40
CA MET A 137 12.87 -17.97 -11.32
C MET A 137 12.39 -19.27 -10.65
N GLN A 138 13.03 -20.39 -10.95
CA GLN A 138 12.77 -21.66 -10.28
C GLN A 138 13.07 -21.55 -8.78
N PHE A 139 14.23 -21.00 -8.41
CA PHE A 139 14.60 -20.80 -7.01
C PHE A 139 13.61 -19.91 -6.25
N ILE A 140 13.17 -18.80 -6.86
CA ILE A 140 12.18 -17.91 -6.25
C ILE A 140 10.85 -18.63 -6.05
N ALA A 141 10.38 -19.38 -7.05
CA ALA A 141 9.13 -20.11 -6.97
C ALA A 141 9.16 -21.19 -5.87
N GLU A 142 10.25 -21.97 -5.81
CA GLU A 142 10.46 -23.00 -4.79
C GLU A 142 10.55 -22.40 -3.38
N GLY A 143 11.35 -21.34 -3.21
CA GLY A 143 11.50 -20.66 -1.92
C GLY A 143 10.21 -20.00 -1.43
N ALA A 144 9.43 -19.38 -2.33
CA ALA A 144 8.13 -18.82 -1.98
C ALA A 144 7.10 -19.91 -1.64
N ALA A 145 7.10 -21.04 -2.35
CA ALA A 145 6.22 -22.17 -2.06
C ALA A 145 6.55 -22.82 -0.71
N ASP A 146 7.83 -23.04 -0.43
CA ASP A 146 8.33 -23.54 0.86
C ASP A 146 7.94 -22.59 2.00
N LEU A 147 8.21 -21.28 1.85
CA LEU A 147 7.79 -20.27 2.82
C LEU A 147 6.28 -20.30 3.06
N ALA A 148 5.47 -20.38 2.00
CA ALA A 148 4.01 -20.41 2.12
C ALA A 148 3.51 -21.66 2.87
N SER A 149 4.21 -22.80 2.73
CA SER A 149 3.86 -24.05 3.41
C SER A 149 4.06 -23.99 4.93
N ARG A 150 5.07 -23.24 5.38
CA ARG A 150 5.41 -23.04 6.80
C ARG A 150 4.93 -21.71 7.38
N ALA A 151 4.22 -20.91 6.60
CA ALA A 151 3.74 -19.61 7.02
C ALA A 151 2.82 -19.73 8.24
N THR A 152 2.97 -18.81 9.18
CA THR A 152 2.19 -18.76 10.42
C THR A 152 1.32 -17.51 10.45
N VAL A 153 0.28 -17.54 11.29
CA VAL A 153 -0.43 -16.32 11.66
C VAL A 153 0.52 -15.48 12.53
N PRO A 154 0.66 -14.16 12.29
CA PRO A 154 1.55 -13.32 13.10
C PRO A 154 1.22 -13.40 14.59
N ASP A 155 2.27 -13.42 15.43
CA ASP A 155 2.12 -13.56 16.87
C ASP A 155 1.43 -12.34 17.51
N GLN A 156 0.88 -12.56 18.70
CA GLN A 156 0.40 -11.48 19.55
C GLN A 156 1.61 -10.75 20.15
N ALA A 157 1.93 -9.57 19.61
CA ALA A 157 3.00 -8.71 20.12
C ALA A 157 2.50 -7.29 20.40
N ALA A 158 3.24 -6.55 21.23
CA ALA A 158 2.99 -5.13 21.45
C ALA A 158 3.39 -4.34 20.20
N PRO A 159 2.59 -3.35 19.76
CA PRO A 159 2.89 -2.60 18.56
C PRO A 159 4.12 -1.70 18.68
N ILE A 160 4.91 -1.64 17.62
CA ILE A 160 6.10 -0.79 17.50
C ILE A 160 5.74 0.56 16.85
N TYR A 161 4.97 0.55 15.75
CA TYR A 161 4.74 1.72 14.88
C TYR A 161 3.29 2.20 14.88
N THR A 162 2.35 1.30 15.11
CA THR A 162 0.89 1.52 15.00
C THR A 162 0.27 2.01 16.30
N GLY A 163 0.95 1.83 17.43
CA GLY A 163 0.37 2.07 18.75
C GLY A 163 -0.92 1.25 18.97
N GLN A 164 -1.77 1.70 19.88
CA GLN A 164 -3.05 1.05 20.17
C GLN A 164 -4.13 1.51 19.18
N SER A 165 -3.96 1.15 17.92
CA SER A 165 -4.91 1.45 16.85
C SER A 165 -5.19 0.25 15.95
N GLU A 166 -6.27 0.32 15.21
CA GLU A 166 -6.62 -0.63 14.16
C GLU A 166 -7.01 0.09 12.88
N VAL A 167 -6.90 -0.60 11.75
CA VAL A 167 -7.32 -0.07 10.46
C VAL A 167 -8.63 -0.73 10.05
N SER A 168 -9.52 0.08 9.52
CA SER A 168 -10.77 -0.35 8.90
C SER A 168 -10.93 0.29 7.51
N LEU A 169 -11.85 -0.27 6.71
CA LEU A 169 -12.19 0.23 5.39
C LEU A 169 -13.52 0.99 5.45
N LEU A 170 -13.46 2.30 5.28
CA LEU A 170 -14.65 3.10 5.02
C LEU A 170 -14.94 3.11 3.51
N SER A 171 -16.03 2.47 3.12
CA SER A 171 -16.41 2.30 1.70
C SER A 171 -17.46 3.34 1.29
N PRO A 172 -17.25 4.10 0.20
CA PRO A 172 -18.29 4.96 -0.35
C PRO A 172 -19.44 4.14 -0.94
N ALA A 173 -20.60 4.76 -1.09
CA ALA A 173 -21.70 4.18 -1.87
C ALA A 173 -21.18 3.83 -3.28
N LYS A 174 -21.17 2.53 -3.60
CA LYS A 174 -20.67 2.04 -4.88
C LYS A 174 -21.59 2.53 -6.01
N THR A 175 -20.98 3.09 -7.06
CA THR A 175 -21.69 3.47 -8.27
C THR A 175 -21.36 2.56 -9.44
N ASP A 176 -20.24 1.85 -9.36
CA ASP A 176 -19.69 1.02 -10.42
C ASP A 176 -18.74 -0.05 -9.84
N ILE A 177 -18.32 -1.01 -10.67
CA ILE A 177 -17.27 -1.98 -10.37
C ILE A 177 -16.25 -1.92 -11.51
N TYR A 178 -14.99 -1.72 -11.16
CA TYR A 178 -13.90 -1.91 -12.12
C TYR A 178 -13.37 -3.33 -12.01
N GLU A 179 -13.24 -4.01 -13.16
CA GLU A 179 -12.77 -5.39 -13.23
C GLU A 179 -11.79 -5.59 -14.39
N ASN A 180 -10.70 -6.30 -14.12
CA ASN A 180 -9.78 -6.83 -15.12
C ASN A 180 -9.26 -8.21 -14.64
N SER A 181 -8.30 -8.80 -15.37
CA SER A 181 -7.76 -10.13 -15.05
C SER A 181 -7.03 -10.24 -13.70
N VAL A 182 -6.75 -9.11 -13.03
CA VAL A 182 -5.96 -9.04 -11.78
C VAL A 182 -6.77 -8.48 -10.61
N MET A 183 -7.70 -7.57 -10.85
CA MET A 183 -8.47 -6.92 -9.79
C MET A 183 -9.93 -6.70 -10.16
N ARG A 184 -10.80 -6.94 -9.19
CA ARG A 184 -12.18 -6.48 -9.12
C ARG A 184 -12.30 -5.54 -7.92
N VAL A 185 -12.69 -4.29 -8.14
CA VAL A 185 -12.78 -3.27 -7.08
C VAL A 185 -14.05 -2.44 -7.22
N PRO A 186 -14.73 -2.12 -6.10
CA PRO A 186 -15.83 -1.16 -6.12
C PRO A 186 -15.29 0.24 -6.47
N VAL A 187 -16.08 1.02 -7.20
CA VAL A 187 -15.73 2.40 -7.57
C VAL A 187 -16.92 3.32 -7.31
N ALA A 188 -16.66 4.40 -6.57
CA ALA A 188 -17.56 5.52 -6.43
C ALA A 188 -17.13 6.66 -7.36
N ARG A 189 -18.08 7.15 -8.16
CA ARG A 189 -17.92 8.35 -8.96
C ARG A 189 -17.81 9.58 -8.05
N VAL A 190 -17.02 10.55 -8.48
CA VAL A 190 -16.89 11.84 -7.81
C VAL A 190 -17.82 12.88 -8.49
N PRO A 191 -18.35 13.88 -7.76
CA PRO A 191 -18.12 14.15 -6.34
C PRO A 191 -18.82 13.15 -5.42
N LEU A 192 -18.18 12.83 -4.31
CA LEU A 192 -18.74 12.00 -3.24
C LEU A 192 -18.56 12.69 -1.88
N ARG A 193 -19.42 12.32 -0.94
CA ARG A 193 -19.38 12.73 0.46
C ARG A 193 -19.64 11.50 1.34
N LEU A 194 -18.84 11.36 2.39
CA LEU A 194 -19.01 10.37 3.45
C LEU A 194 -18.95 11.06 4.79
N GLU A 195 -19.78 10.65 5.72
CA GLU A 195 -19.74 11.13 7.10
C GLU A 195 -18.93 10.14 7.94
N ALA A 196 -18.02 10.67 8.76
CA ALA A 196 -17.30 9.88 9.74
C ALA A 196 -18.24 9.53 10.90
N ALA A 197 -18.34 8.24 11.21
CA ALA A 197 -19.17 7.74 12.31
C ALA A 197 -18.42 7.68 13.65
N SER A 198 -17.09 7.58 13.58
CA SER A 198 -16.17 7.36 14.70
C SER A 198 -14.97 8.31 14.59
N PRO A 199 -14.33 8.65 15.73
CA PRO A 199 -13.06 9.38 15.70
C PRO A 199 -11.95 8.49 15.15
N GLY A 200 -11.10 9.04 14.31
CA GLY A 200 -10.00 8.29 13.71
C GLY A 200 -9.05 9.16 12.90
N ARG A 201 -8.20 8.52 12.10
CA ARG A 201 -7.24 9.17 11.20
C ARG A 201 -7.36 8.58 9.81
N LEU A 202 -7.62 9.42 8.82
CA LEU A 202 -7.63 8.99 7.43
C LEU A 202 -6.18 8.72 6.97
N LEU A 203 -5.83 7.43 6.80
CA LEU A 203 -4.50 7.01 6.37
C LEU A 203 -4.32 7.14 4.86
N ALA A 204 -5.29 6.63 4.09
CA ALA A 204 -5.19 6.53 2.65
C ALA A 204 -6.53 6.76 1.93
N ILE A 205 -6.48 7.38 0.77
CA ILE A 205 -7.57 7.35 -0.22
C ILE A 205 -7.16 6.38 -1.33
N MET A 206 -7.99 5.38 -1.60
CA MET A 206 -7.78 4.44 -2.68
C MET A 206 -8.43 5.00 -3.95
N ALA A 207 -7.61 5.34 -4.95
CA ALA A 207 -8.07 5.94 -6.20
C ALA A 207 -7.79 5.01 -7.39
N LEU A 208 -8.78 4.87 -8.28
CA LEU A 208 -8.59 4.19 -9.56
C LEU A 208 -8.12 5.23 -10.58
N CYS A 209 -6.83 5.17 -10.92
CA CYS A 209 -6.22 6.00 -11.95
C CYS A 209 -6.44 5.39 -13.33
N ARG A 210 -6.80 6.21 -14.32
CA ARG A 210 -6.96 5.77 -15.71
C ARG A 210 -5.92 6.42 -16.64
N PRO A 211 -5.44 5.70 -17.68
CA PRO A 211 -4.41 6.21 -18.58
C PRO A 211 -4.93 7.20 -19.63
N ASP A 212 -6.24 7.20 -19.92
CA ASP A 212 -6.86 8.03 -20.96
C ASP A 212 -7.28 9.43 -20.47
N GLU A 213 -7.04 9.78 -19.20
CA GLU A 213 -7.54 11.02 -18.60
C GLU A 213 -6.51 11.72 -17.71
N GLU A 214 -6.34 13.03 -17.92
CA GLU A 214 -5.65 13.90 -16.98
C GLU A 214 -6.59 14.26 -15.82
N CYS A 215 -6.56 13.49 -14.74
CA CYS A 215 -7.45 13.64 -13.60
C CYS A 215 -6.75 14.20 -12.35
N GLY A 216 -7.25 15.35 -11.88
CA GLY A 216 -6.94 15.89 -10.57
C GLY A 216 -8.14 15.76 -9.64
N LEU A 217 -7.92 15.27 -8.42
CA LEU A 217 -8.94 15.19 -7.38
C LEU A 217 -8.58 16.12 -6.22
N ARG A 218 -9.61 16.67 -5.58
CA ARG A 218 -9.51 17.42 -4.33
C ARG A 218 -10.24 16.65 -3.25
N ALA A 219 -9.51 16.28 -2.20
CA ALA A 219 -10.08 15.70 -0.99
C ALA A 219 -10.08 16.74 0.12
N ARG A 220 -11.15 16.78 0.92
CA ARG A 220 -11.33 17.71 2.03
C ARG A 220 -12.09 17.06 3.19
N ILE A 221 -11.80 17.51 4.40
CA ILE A 221 -12.59 17.27 5.60
C ILE A 221 -13.37 18.55 5.90
N SER A 222 -14.65 18.43 6.22
CA SER A 222 -15.52 19.58 6.49
C SER A 222 -16.49 19.30 7.63
N LEU A 223 -16.75 20.31 8.46
CA LEU A 223 -17.76 20.31 9.53
C LEU A 223 -18.71 21.49 9.29
N ASP A 224 -20.02 21.26 9.32
CA ASP A 224 -21.04 22.30 9.09
C ASP A 224 -20.79 23.14 7.81
N GLY A 225 -20.35 22.46 6.75
CA GLY A 225 -20.03 23.08 5.46
C GLY A 225 -18.71 23.87 5.41
N ARG A 226 -18.00 24.03 6.54
CA ARG A 226 -16.71 24.72 6.62
C ARG A 226 -15.57 23.73 6.41
N GLU A 227 -14.64 24.06 5.52
CA GLU A 227 -13.45 23.24 5.27
C GLU A 227 -12.48 23.35 6.45
N ARG A 228 -12.09 22.21 6.99
CA ARG A 228 -11.10 22.09 8.06
C ARG A 228 -9.72 21.78 7.50
N ARG A 229 -9.68 20.90 6.50
CA ARG A 229 -8.46 20.43 5.81
C ARG A 229 -8.78 20.13 4.36
N GLY A 230 -7.80 20.31 3.49
CA GLY A 230 -7.95 20.02 2.07
C GLY A 230 -6.60 19.80 1.40
N PHE A 231 -6.56 18.89 0.43
CA PHE A 231 -5.40 18.71 -0.45
C PHE A 231 -5.83 18.26 -1.84
N ARG A 232 -4.89 18.34 -2.79
CA ARG A 232 -5.09 17.95 -4.18
C ARG A 232 -4.11 16.86 -4.56
N PHE A 233 -4.62 15.81 -5.20
CA PHE A 233 -3.81 14.69 -5.69
C PHE A 233 -4.20 14.31 -7.11
N SER A 234 -3.24 13.75 -7.84
CA SER A 234 -3.45 13.27 -9.20
C SER A 234 -3.92 11.82 -9.16
N ALA A 235 -5.02 11.59 -9.87
CA ALA A 235 -5.52 10.26 -10.24
C ALA A 235 -5.26 9.97 -11.74
N THR A 236 -4.30 10.68 -12.34
CA THR A 236 -3.81 10.43 -13.70
C THR A 236 -2.82 9.27 -13.64
N SER A 237 -2.97 8.26 -14.51
CA SER A 237 -1.92 7.24 -14.64
C SER A 237 -0.60 7.86 -15.12
N HIS A 238 0.52 7.20 -14.83
CA HIS A 238 1.79 7.60 -15.40
C HIS A 238 1.85 7.10 -16.87
N PRO A 239 2.39 7.87 -17.84
CA PRO A 239 2.38 7.49 -19.25
C PRO A 239 3.02 6.13 -19.57
N SER A 240 4.01 5.72 -18.78
CA SER A 240 4.65 4.39 -18.89
C SER A 240 3.76 3.24 -18.43
N PHE A 241 2.56 3.52 -17.88
CA PHE A 241 1.59 2.53 -17.46
C PHE A 241 0.28 2.73 -18.23
N PRO A 242 0.14 2.07 -19.41
CA PRO A 242 -1.02 2.20 -20.29
C PRO A 242 -2.25 1.44 -19.78
N LYS A 243 -2.32 1.13 -18.48
CA LYS A 243 -3.39 0.36 -17.84
C LYS A 243 -3.92 1.13 -16.63
N PRO A 244 -5.18 0.92 -16.24
CA PRO A 244 -5.68 1.46 -14.98
C PRO A 244 -4.87 0.95 -13.79
N ILE A 245 -4.58 1.84 -12.84
CA ILE A 245 -3.80 1.55 -11.63
C ILE A 245 -4.67 1.85 -10.41
N LEU A 246 -4.66 0.94 -9.44
CA LEU A 246 -5.15 1.21 -8.11
C LEU A 246 -4.04 1.86 -7.29
N LYS A 247 -4.24 3.12 -6.91
CA LYS A 247 -3.28 3.93 -6.17
C LYS A 247 -3.80 4.15 -4.75
N ALA A 248 -3.02 3.77 -3.75
CA ALA A 248 -3.18 4.34 -2.41
C ALA A 248 -2.68 5.78 -2.47
N VAL A 249 -3.32 6.72 -1.78
CA VAL A 249 -2.80 8.08 -1.61
C VAL A 249 -2.62 8.26 -0.12
N SER A 250 -1.38 8.16 0.38
CA SER A 250 -1.07 8.37 1.79
C SER A 250 -1.26 9.85 2.17
N LEU A 251 -2.20 10.12 3.06
CA LEU A 251 -2.59 11.49 3.46
C LEU A 251 -1.50 12.16 4.28
N GLU A 252 -1.03 11.44 5.30
CA GLU A 252 0.02 11.92 6.19
C GLU A 252 1.30 12.21 5.43
N ARG A 253 1.65 11.38 4.44
CA ARG A 253 2.74 11.72 3.52
C ARG A 253 2.42 12.95 2.69
N ALA A 254 1.27 12.94 2.00
CA ALA A 254 0.93 13.97 1.02
C ALA A 254 0.92 15.38 1.62
N THR A 255 0.59 15.50 2.90
CA THR A 255 0.50 16.79 3.60
C THR A 255 1.54 17.01 4.69
N GLY A 256 2.34 16.00 5.04
CA GLY A 256 3.31 16.05 6.14
C GLY A 256 2.66 16.12 7.54
N ALA A 257 1.40 15.72 7.67
CA ALA A 257 0.65 15.82 8.93
C ALA A 257 -0.50 14.81 8.97
N ALA A 258 -0.84 14.31 10.15
CA ALA A 258 -2.00 13.44 10.34
C ALA A 258 -3.32 14.09 9.88
N TRP A 259 -4.25 13.25 9.42
CA TRP A 259 -5.60 13.63 8.99
C TRP A 259 -6.66 13.09 9.95
N PRO A 260 -6.81 13.67 11.15
CA PRO A 260 -7.86 13.27 12.06
C PRO A 260 -9.23 13.58 11.46
N VAL A 261 -10.18 12.69 11.74
CA VAL A 261 -11.60 12.84 11.44
C VAL A 261 -12.38 12.61 12.73
N GLU A 262 -13.37 13.47 12.98
CA GLU A 262 -14.26 13.37 14.13
C GLU A 262 -15.68 12.97 13.70
N PRO A 263 -16.49 12.36 14.60
CA PRO A 263 -17.88 12.08 14.31
C PRO A 263 -18.64 13.32 13.80
N GLY A 264 -19.40 13.14 12.72
CA GLY A 264 -20.15 14.23 12.06
C GLY A 264 -19.33 15.06 11.06
N GLU A 265 -18.00 14.93 11.03
CA GLU A 265 -17.21 15.49 9.93
C GLU A 265 -17.47 14.72 8.63
N SER A 266 -17.40 15.44 7.52
CA SER A 266 -17.58 14.91 6.19
C SER A 266 -16.27 14.83 5.43
N ILE A 267 -15.92 13.63 4.96
CA ILE A 267 -14.87 13.37 3.99
C ILE A 267 -15.46 13.55 2.59
N ILE A 268 -14.94 14.50 1.84
CA ILE A 268 -15.47 14.88 0.53
C ILE A 268 -14.35 14.78 -0.51
N VAL A 269 -14.63 14.06 -1.60
CA VAL A 269 -13.72 14.00 -2.76
C VAL A 269 -14.45 14.48 -4.00
N ALA A 270 -13.86 15.43 -4.71
CA ALA A 270 -14.44 16.01 -5.92
C ALA A 270 -13.37 16.25 -6.99
N PRO A 271 -13.74 16.34 -8.28
CA PRO A 271 -12.83 16.76 -9.34
C PRO A 271 -12.23 18.13 -9.03
N ALA A 272 -10.94 18.31 -9.28
CA ALA A 272 -10.31 19.61 -9.18
C ALA A 272 -10.76 20.50 -10.35
N LYS A 273 -11.20 21.71 -10.04
CA LYS A 273 -11.76 22.65 -11.03
C LYS A 273 -10.71 23.42 -11.83
N MET A 274 -9.47 23.45 -11.36
CA MET A 274 -8.37 24.21 -11.94
C MET A 274 -7.11 23.36 -11.99
N GLY A 275 -6.25 23.66 -12.96
CA GLY A 275 -4.89 23.15 -13.00
C GLY A 275 -4.04 23.57 -11.81
N GLY A 276 -2.80 23.08 -11.79
CA GLY A 276 -1.81 23.37 -10.75
C GLY A 276 -1.01 22.14 -10.33
N ARG A 277 -0.41 22.23 -9.14
CA ARG A 277 0.38 21.15 -8.54
C ARG A 277 -0.53 20.17 -7.81
N PHE A 278 -0.42 18.90 -8.17
CA PHE A 278 -1.13 17.80 -7.55
C PHE A 278 -0.14 16.80 -6.97
N PHE A 279 -0.43 16.30 -5.78
CA PHE A 279 0.36 15.23 -5.19
C PHE A 279 0.34 13.97 -6.08
N ASN A 280 1.50 13.36 -6.27
CA ASN A 280 1.67 12.05 -6.88
C ASN A 280 2.60 11.25 -5.96
N GLU A 281 2.25 10.02 -5.60
CA GLU A 281 2.87 9.26 -4.49
C GLU A 281 4.40 9.22 -4.52
N TYR A 282 5.02 9.20 -5.71
CA TYR A 282 6.48 9.19 -5.90
C TYR A 282 7.15 10.57 -5.80
N LEU A 283 6.67 11.48 -4.94
CA LEU A 283 7.10 12.89 -4.82
C LEU A 283 7.05 13.75 -6.09
N THR A 284 6.64 13.17 -7.21
CA THR A 284 6.52 13.85 -8.49
C THR A 284 5.25 14.67 -8.48
N LEU A 285 5.27 15.84 -7.81
CA LEU A 285 4.20 16.82 -7.97
C LEU A 285 3.84 16.90 -9.46
N LYS A 286 2.63 16.49 -9.80
CA LYS A 286 2.19 16.47 -11.19
C LYS A 286 1.56 17.82 -11.47
N MET A 287 2.15 18.56 -12.40
CA MET A 287 1.51 19.72 -12.97
C MET A 287 0.37 19.23 -13.87
N LEU A 288 -0.86 19.58 -13.50
CA LEU A 288 -2.01 19.37 -14.37
C LEU A 288 -2.42 20.72 -14.96
N SER A 289 -2.55 20.82 -16.28
CA SER A 289 -2.87 22.08 -16.95
C SER A 289 -4.38 22.30 -17.02
N ASN A 290 -5.11 21.27 -17.44
CA ASN A 290 -6.56 21.32 -17.60
C ASN A 290 -7.20 20.00 -17.18
N PRO A 291 -7.27 19.71 -15.86
CA PRO A 291 -7.80 18.44 -15.38
C PRO A 291 -9.27 18.27 -15.80
N VAL A 292 -9.64 17.03 -16.12
CA VAL A 292 -11.01 16.68 -16.54
C VAL A 292 -11.99 17.01 -15.42
N LYS A 293 -13.07 17.74 -15.76
CA LYS A 293 -14.08 18.21 -14.80
C LYS A 293 -15.06 17.13 -14.36
N GLN A 294 -15.25 16.08 -15.17
CA GLN A 294 -16.08 14.91 -14.90
C GLN A 294 -15.27 13.64 -15.22
N PRO A 295 -14.28 13.30 -14.39
CA PRO A 295 -13.39 12.19 -14.68
C PRO A 295 -14.14 10.85 -14.57
N LYS A 296 -13.74 9.88 -15.39
CA LYS A 296 -14.13 8.48 -15.20
C LYS A 296 -13.35 7.83 -14.05
N ALA A 297 -12.20 8.41 -13.67
CA ALA A 297 -11.48 8.02 -12.46
C ALA A 297 -12.38 8.19 -11.23
N GLY A 298 -12.26 7.26 -10.28
CA GLY A 298 -13.11 7.20 -9.10
C GLY A 298 -12.37 6.81 -7.86
N VAL A 299 -13.07 6.88 -6.73
CA VAL A 299 -12.54 6.48 -5.42
C VAL A 299 -13.06 5.09 -5.09
N CYS A 300 -12.17 4.20 -4.67
CA CYS A 300 -12.48 2.82 -4.36
C CYS A 300 -12.73 2.61 -2.86
N GLY A 301 -12.16 3.45 -2.00
CA GLY A 301 -12.30 3.33 -0.55
C GLY A 301 -11.38 4.27 0.21
N PHE A 302 -11.55 4.28 1.54
CA PHE A 302 -10.79 5.08 2.48
C PHE A 302 -10.27 4.15 3.59
N LEU A 303 -8.96 4.16 3.82
CA LEU A 303 -8.39 3.47 4.98
C LEU A 303 -8.37 4.44 6.16
N ILE A 304 -9.04 4.07 7.24
CA ILE A 304 -9.09 4.84 8.49
C ILE A 304 -8.40 4.05 9.60
N GLU A 305 -7.58 4.74 10.37
CA GLU A 305 -6.96 4.24 11.60
C GLU A 305 -7.75 4.75 12.80
N GLU A 306 -8.31 3.83 13.56
CA GLU A 306 -9.15 4.10 14.72
C GLU A 306 -8.39 3.69 16.00
N PRO A 307 -8.48 4.46 17.09
CA PRO A 307 -7.94 4.02 18.36
C PRO A 307 -8.68 2.75 18.80
N LEU A 308 -7.94 1.75 19.29
CA LEU A 308 -8.57 0.64 20.00
C LEU A 308 -9.17 1.24 21.27
N GLU A 309 -10.50 1.28 21.34
CA GLU A 309 -11.17 1.60 22.60
C GLU A 309 -10.62 0.65 23.65
N ARG A 310 -10.13 1.19 24.78
CA ARG A 310 -9.92 0.36 25.96
C ARG A 310 -11.29 -0.09 26.40
N HIS A 311 -11.78 -1.21 25.87
CA HIS A 311 -12.87 -1.92 26.52
C HIS A 311 -12.37 -2.18 27.94
N GLY A 312 -12.95 -1.43 28.89
CA GLY A 312 -12.62 -1.55 30.30
C GLY A 312 -12.73 -3.01 30.67
N ALA A 313 -11.69 -3.52 31.32
CA ALA A 313 -11.82 -4.74 32.09
C ALA A 313 -13.00 -4.56 33.03
N HIS A 314 -14.12 -5.19 32.69
CA HIS A 314 -15.25 -5.44 33.58
C HIS A 314 -15.17 -6.89 34.04
#